data_AF-A0AAX2LX43-F1
#
_entry.id   AF-A0AAX2LX43-F1
#
_cell.length_a   1.000
_cell.length_b   1.000
_cell.length_c   1.000
_cell.angle_alpha   90.00
_cell.angle_beta   90.00
_cell.angle_gamma   90.00
#
_symmetry.space_group_name_H-M   'P 1'
#
loop_
_entity.id
_entity.type
_entity.pdbx_description
1 polymer ?
#
loop_
_entity_poly.entity_id
_entity_poly.type
_entity_poly.pdbx_seq_one_letter_code
_entity_poly.pdbx_strand_id
1 'polypeptide(L)'
;MKKIKSVLKKEKKKDILVDYQKIWLENGGELIKIDKHKYYKLHHSQKNLEEIPSQKRSMYKKRFAMLEEIKVNLDKTLDIQD
;
A
#
# COMPACT_ATOMS: atom_id res chain seq x y z
N MET A 1 23.37 -24.69 32.29
CA MET A 1 22.18 -23.81 32.35
C MET A 1 22.60 -22.40 32.73
N LYS A 2 22.52 -21.41 31.81
CA LYS A 2 22.71 -19.98 32.12
C LYS A 2 21.38 -19.27 31.91
N LYS A 3 20.79 -18.72 32.98
CA LYS A 3 19.56 -17.92 32.92
C LYS A 3 19.88 -16.54 32.35
N ILE A 4 19.42 -16.26 31.13
CA ILE A 4 19.45 -14.91 30.55
C ILE A 4 18.24 -14.16 31.12
N LYS A 5 18.48 -13.12 31.92
CA LYS A 5 17.43 -12.20 32.38
C LYS A 5 16.96 -11.38 31.17
N SER A 6 15.70 -11.56 30.76
CA SER A 6 15.06 -10.70 29.77
C SER A 6 14.76 -9.34 30.40
N VAL A 7 15.54 -8.32 30.04
CA VAL A 7 15.17 -6.93 30.31
C VAL A 7 14.28 -6.47 29.17
N LEU A 8 12.98 -6.75 29.28
CA LEU A 8 11.96 -6.13 28.43
C LEU A 8 11.86 -4.66 28.83
N LYS A 9 12.59 -3.80 28.11
CA LYS A 9 12.47 -2.35 28.19
C LYS A 9 11.08 -1.96 27.70
N LYS A 10 10.18 -1.63 28.64
CA LYS A 10 8.85 -1.09 28.37
C LYS A 10 9.04 0.30 27.74
N GLU A 11 9.03 0.38 26.41
CA GLU A 11 9.01 1.67 25.71
C GLU A 11 7.66 2.34 26.00
N LYS A 12 7.71 3.54 26.58
CA LYS A 12 6.53 4.39 26.76
C LYS A 12 5.88 4.56 25.39
N LYS A 13 4.61 4.17 25.25
CA LYS A 13 3.81 4.51 24.06
C LYS A 13 3.84 6.04 23.93
N LYS A 14 4.69 6.55 23.04
CA LYS A 14 4.55 7.91 22.54
C LYS A 14 3.26 7.87 21.75
N ASP A 15 2.27 8.66 22.13
CA ASP A 15 1.17 8.99 21.24
C ASP A 15 1.81 9.73 20.06
N ILE A 16 2.22 8.97 19.05
CA ILE A 16 2.71 9.54 17.81
C ILE A 16 1.47 10.17 17.20
N LEU A 17 1.35 11.49 17.37
CA LEU A 17 0.41 12.28 16.59
C LEU A 17 0.89 12.19 15.14
N VAL A 18 0.38 11.19 14.43
CA VAL A 18 0.71 10.95 13.03
C VAL A 18 -0.08 11.97 12.22
N ASP A 19 0.63 12.89 11.56
CA ASP A 19 0.03 13.77 10.57
C ASP A 19 -0.25 12.97 9.29
N TYR A 20 -1.44 12.38 9.25
CA TYR A 20 -1.87 11.57 8.11
C TYR A 20 -1.95 12.40 6.84
N GLN A 21 -2.36 13.67 6.91
CA GLN A 21 -2.43 14.54 5.74
C GLN A 21 -1.03 14.69 5.12
N LYS A 22 -0.01 14.97 5.94
CA LYS A 22 1.37 15.06 5.48
C LYS A 22 1.84 13.75 4.84
N ILE A 23 1.59 12.61 5.47
CA ILE A 23 1.99 11.29 4.94
C ILE A 23 1.37 11.03 3.57
N TRP A 24 0.08 11.29 3.41
CA TRP A 24 -0.60 11.06 2.14
C TRP A 24 -0.05 11.95 1.03
N LEU A 25 0.18 13.24 1.32
CA LEU A 25 0.76 14.18 0.34
C LEU A 25 2.19 13.78 -0.07
N GLU A 26 3.04 13.39 0.88
CA GLU A 26 4.42 12.96 0.61
C GLU A 26 4.50 11.70 -0.27
N ASN A 27 3.50 10.82 -0.18
CA ASN A 27 3.44 9.58 -0.96
C ASN A 27 2.71 9.76 -2.31
N GLY A 28 2.48 11.00 -2.75
CA GLY A 28 1.82 11.29 -4.03
C GLY A 28 0.29 11.17 -3.98
N GLY A 29 -0.30 11.25 -2.78
CA GLY A 29 -1.73 11.34 -2.60
C GLY A 29 -2.25 12.73 -3.01
N GLU A 30 -3.29 12.73 -3.83
CA GLU A 30 -4.00 13.94 -4.26
C GLU A 30 -5.29 14.07 -3.46
N LEU A 31 -5.55 15.25 -2.88
CA LEU A 31 -6.79 15.50 -2.16
C LEU A 31 -7.91 15.79 -3.17
N ILE A 32 -8.85 14.86 -3.30
CA ILE A 32 -10.03 15.00 -4.16
C ILE A 32 -11.30 15.20 -3.32
N LYS A 33 -12.34 15.74 -3.94
CA LYS A 33 -13.66 15.92 -3.32
C LYS A 33 -14.70 15.15 -4.13
N ILE A 34 -15.43 14.27 -3.45
CA ILE A 34 -16.57 13.55 -4.01
C ILE A 34 -17.78 13.93 -3.14
N ASP A 35 -18.77 14.55 -3.76
CA ASP A 35 -19.92 15.18 -3.10
C ASP A 35 -19.52 16.18 -1.99
N LYS A 36 -19.77 15.81 -0.73
CA LYS A 36 -19.47 16.61 0.47
C LYS A 36 -18.23 16.12 1.22
N HIS A 37 -17.62 15.03 0.78
CA HIS A 37 -16.52 14.37 1.47
C HIS A 37 -15.18 14.58 0.75
N LYS A 38 -14.10 14.59 1.52
CA LYS A 38 -12.72 14.69 1.02
C LYS A 38 -12.06 13.33 1.10
N TYR A 39 -11.36 12.95 0.03
CA TYR A 39 -10.65 11.69 -0.08
C TYR A 39 -9.23 11.93 -0.59
N TYR A 40 -8.31 11.03 -0.26
CA TYR A 40 -7.00 11.01 -0.89
C TYR A 40 -7.02 9.99 -2.03
N LYS A 41 -6.84 10.47 -3.25
CA LYS A 41 -6.62 9.63 -4.42
C LYS A 41 -5.12 9.33 -4.51
N LEU A 42 -4.76 8.05 -4.48
CA LEU A 42 -3.39 7.62 -4.72
C LEU A 42 -3.29 7.07 -6.13
N HIS A 43 -2.40 7.62 -6.94
CA HIS A 43 -2.16 7.06 -8.27
C HIS A 43 -1.37 5.75 -8.12
N HIS A 44 -1.96 4.64 -8.52
CA HIS A 44 -1.24 3.36 -8.55
C HIS A 44 -0.48 3.24 -9.87
N SER A 45 0.83 3.00 -9.81
CA SER A 45 1.64 2.62 -10.96
C SER A 45 2.39 1.32 -10.69
N GLN A 46 2.48 0.48 -11.71
CA GLN A 46 3.33 -0.70 -11.69
C GLN A 46 4.72 -0.31 -12.17
N LYS A 47 5.75 -0.82 -11.48
CA LYS A 47 7.12 -0.67 -11.95
C LYS A 47 7.32 -1.44 -13.25
N ASN A 48 8.12 -0.89 -14.14
CA ASN A 48 8.50 -1.62 -15.33
C ASN A 48 9.38 -2.83 -14.95
N LEU A 49 9.22 -3.96 -15.66
CA LEU A 49 10.01 -5.19 -15.44
C LEU A 49 11.50 -4.95 -15.68
N GLU A 50 11.88 -4.03 -16.57
CA GLU A 50 13.28 -3.69 -16.80
C GLU A 50 13.96 -3.11 -15.55
N GLU A 51 13.24 -2.32 -14.76
CA GLU A 51 13.71 -1.72 -13.50
C GLU A 51 13.84 -2.74 -12.36
N ILE A 52 13.19 -3.90 -12.50
CA ILE A 52 13.21 -4.95 -11.49
C ILE A 52 14.47 -5.81 -11.69
N PRO A 53 15.27 -6.05 -10.63
CA PRO A 53 16.43 -6.93 -10.72
C PRO A 53 16.05 -8.31 -11.29
N SER A 54 16.86 -8.83 -12.22
CA SER A 54 16.56 -10.04 -13.00
C SER A 54 16.07 -11.22 -12.15
N GLN A 55 16.75 -11.48 -11.03
CA GLN A 55 16.42 -12.57 -10.08
C GLN A 55 15.00 -12.46 -9.48
N LYS A 56 14.40 -11.25 -9.46
CA LYS A 56 13.06 -10.99 -8.93
C LYS A 56 11.98 -10.91 -10.02
N ARG A 57 12.36 -10.79 -11.30
CA ARG A 57 11.41 -10.56 -12.40
C ARG A 57 10.36 -11.65 -12.53
N SER A 58 10.73 -12.93 -12.32
CA SER A 58 9.78 -14.05 -12.38
C SER A 58 8.67 -13.92 -11.31
N MET A 59 9.04 -13.54 -10.09
CA MET A 59 8.08 -13.31 -9.00
C MET A 59 7.18 -12.11 -9.32
N TYR A 60 7.77 -10.98 -9.77
CA TYR A 60 6.99 -9.80 -10.13
C TYR A 60 6.03 -10.04 -11.28
N LYS A 61 6.41 -10.82 -12.30
CA LYS A 61 5.52 -11.25 -13.38
C LYS A 61 4.27 -11.97 -12.83
N LYS A 62 4.47 -12.94 -11.94
CA LYS A 62 3.36 -13.67 -11.30
C LYS A 62 2.49 -12.72 -10.47
N ARG A 63 3.10 -11.81 -9.71
CA ARG A 63 2.39 -10.81 -8.91
C ARG A 63 1.55 -9.89 -9.79
N PHE A 64 2.10 -9.40 -10.91
CA PHE A 64 1.38 -8.52 -11.83
C PHE A 64 0.21 -9.25 -12.51
N ALA A 65 0.41 -10.50 -12.94
CA ALA A 65 -0.67 -11.31 -13.50
C ALA A 65 -1.82 -11.50 -12.50
N MET A 66 -1.51 -11.82 -11.24
CA MET A 66 -2.52 -11.96 -10.18
C MET A 66 -3.26 -10.65 -9.91
N LEU A 67 -2.55 -9.52 -9.85
CA LEU A 67 -3.17 -8.21 -9.62
C LEU A 67 -4.07 -7.80 -10.78
N GLU A 68 -3.68 -8.10 -12.01
CA GLU A 68 -4.50 -7.83 -13.19
C GLU A 68 -5.76 -8.71 -13.20
N GLU A 69 -5.65 -9.98 -12.83
CA GLU A 69 -6.82 -10.86 -12.68
C GLU A 69 -7.81 -10.32 -11.65
N ILE A 70 -7.32 -9.91 -10.48
CA ILE A 70 -8.16 -9.29 -9.43
C ILE A 70 -8.82 -8.03 -9.96
N LYS A 71 -8.07 -7.17 -10.65
CA LYS A 71 -8.59 -5.93 -11.24
C LYS A 71 -9.70 -6.22 -12.25
N VAL A 72 -9.46 -7.12 -13.20
CA VAL A 72 -10.46 -7.52 -14.20
C VAL A 72 -11.72 -8.08 -13.55
N ASN A 73 -11.57 -8.87 -12.48
CA ASN A 73 -12.71 -9.42 -11.75
C ASN A 73 -13.48 -8.33 -10.98
N LEU A 74 -12.78 -7.38 -10.37
CA LEU A 74 -13.41 -6.22 -9.73
C LEU A 74 -14.16 -5.38 -10.75
N ASP A 75 -13.53 -5.05 -11.87
CA ASP A 75 -14.13 -4.26 -12.94
C ASP A 75 -15.42 -4.95 -13.41
N LYS A 76 -15.39 -6.26 -13.73
CA LYS A 76 -16.61 -7.01 -14.10
C LYS A 76 -17.70 -7.03 -13.02
N THR A 77 -17.32 -7.04 -11.74
CA THR A 77 -18.28 -7.09 -10.63
C THR A 77 -18.92 -5.73 -10.39
N LEU A 78 -18.14 -4.66 -10.57
CA LEU A 78 -18.54 -3.28 -10.37
C LEU A 78 -19.22 -2.69 -11.62
N ASP A 79 -18.93 -3.21 -12.81
CA ASP A 79 -19.56 -2.87 -14.10
C ASP A 79 -20.94 -3.55 -14.27
N ILE A 80 -21.54 -4.02 -13.17
CA ILE A 80 -22.94 -4.43 -13.11
C ILE A 80 -23.73 -3.25 -12.53
N GLN A 81 -24.45 -2.57 -13.43
CA GLN A 81 -25.45 -1.49 -13.26
C GLN A 81 -24.95 -0.07 -13.50
N ASP A 82 -24.98 0.33 -14.78
CA ASP A 82 -25.86 1.41 -15.24
C ASP A 82 -26.86 0.84 -16.27
#